data_AF-A0AAN7AJW4-F1
#
_entry.id   AF-A0AAN7AJW4-F1
#
_cell.length_a   1.000
_cell.length_b   1.000
_cell.length_c   1.000
_cell.angle_alpha   90.00
_cell.angle_beta   90.00
_cell.angle_gamma   90.00
#
_symmetry.space_group_name_H-M   'P 1'
#
loop_
_entity.id
_entity.type
_entity.pdbx_description
1 polymer ?
#
loop_
_entity_poly.entity_id
_entity_poly.type
_entity_poly.pdbx_seq_one_letter_code
_entity_poly.pdbx_strand_id
1 'polypeptide(L)'
;MEPPPLPRAGAPIAPTTSTSTTSSSNATKSFPHLEILSPAQLSRHQFLLPKKRINEGSDVSFFLKAKAYSEIGKFLMQLNRSVCPRKVHIPLKGSGGSVATRTKSFPLGDDRKLWGGGNRAIGKLREVLKEVADLVAEVPPEDNPNRRFGNAAFRVWYKKLEQRAGGLLNNVIGGETGGRRGDGVKQEEGREEANEGENDRMLEEVKAYFLGGWGSAQRLDFGTGHELSFLAFLGCLWKLGVFHRGQEGPKGEEGEIERGIVLGVIEPYLNVVRKLILTYTLEPAGSHGVWGLDDHFFLPYILGSAQLTRPIDENEPMPLEGSMPGAPKPADIIKHDAVERYREVNMYFSAVGFINDVKKGPFWEHSPILFDISGIKDGWGKINKGMIKMFDAEVLGKFPVVQHFPFGSLFEWELDPAAEDKHVERSVHLANQPPTTTTTASPTAAPSIGIPSTQVPSAGTARPPPPGAGAGGVVGTRAPWAGAGTGPSLTPRGGPPDTGPPPPTAFPRGVPGRANNQFSVTKAPWAKD
;
A
#
# COMPACT_ATOMS: atom_id res chain seq x y z
N MET A 1 15.63 16.09 -102.75
CA MET A 1 14.66 16.82 -101.90
C MET A 1 14.43 15.95 -100.69
N GLU A 2 14.89 16.42 -99.53
CA GLU A 2 14.86 15.70 -98.26
C GLU A 2 13.41 15.35 -97.82
N PRO A 3 13.23 14.22 -97.13
CA PRO A 3 11.94 13.79 -96.61
C PRO A 3 11.49 14.59 -95.36
N PRO A 4 10.17 14.70 -95.13
CA PRO A 4 9.57 15.58 -94.14
C PRO A 4 9.70 15.08 -92.68
N PRO A 5 9.55 15.98 -91.68
CA PRO A 5 10.01 15.77 -90.31
C PRO A 5 8.99 15.09 -89.38
N LEU A 6 9.53 14.39 -88.38
CA LEU A 6 8.81 13.74 -87.28
C LEU A 6 8.28 14.73 -86.22
N PRO A 7 7.16 14.43 -85.54
CA PRO A 7 6.47 15.35 -84.65
C PRO A 7 7.07 15.46 -83.24
N ARG A 8 6.98 16.67 -82.68
CA ARG A 8 7.50 17.11 -81.37
C ARG A 8 6.74 16.50 -80.19
N ALA A 9 7.52 16.23 -79.14
CA ALA A 9 7.12 15.68 -77.83
C ALA A 9 6.15 16.59 -77.05
N GLY A 10 5.18 15.94 -76.40
CA GLY A 10 4.10 16.55 -75.63
C GLY A 10 4.48 17.01 -74.22
N ALA A 11 3.60 17.84 -73.67
CA ALA A 11 3.66 18.43 -72.34
C ALA A 11 3.58 17.37 -71.21
N PRO A 12 4.23 17.60 -70.06
CA PRO A 12 4.31 16.63 -68.97
C PRO A 12 3.02 16.58 -68.14
N ILE A 13 2.46 15.37 -68.04
CA ILE A 13 1.33 15.00 -67.18
C ILE A 13 1.91 14.58 -65.81
N ALA A 14 1.30 15.08 -64.74
CA ALA A 14 1.73 14.90 -63.35
C ALA A 14 1.77 13.42 -62.91
N PRO A 15 2.75 13.00 -62.08
CA PRO A 15 2.85 11.64 -61.58
C PRO A 15 1.84 11.37 -60.47
N THR A 16 1.00 10.36 -60.67
CA THR A 16 0.15 9.72 -59.68
C THR A 16 0.98 8.89 -58.70
N THR A 17 1.33 9.47 -57.55
CA THR A 17 1.89 8.72 -56.42
C THR A 17 0.76 8.15 -55.56
N SER A 18 0.57 6.83 -55.65
CA SER A 18 -0.11 6.01 -54.65
C SER A 18 0.63 6.11 -53.32
N THR A 19 0.12 6.96 -52.42
CA THR A 19 0.52 6.95 -51.01
C THR A 19 -0.59 6.29 -50.22
N SER A 20 -0.35 5.04 -49.83
CA SER A 20 -1.13 4.34 -48.81
C SER A 20 -1.07 5.16 -47.53
N THR A 21 -2.10 5.94 -47.27
CA THR A 21 -2.31 6.66 -46.01
C THR A 21 -2.71 5.62 -44.96
N THR A 22 -1.73 4.92 -44.40
CA THR A 22 -1.90 4.30 -43.08
C THR A 22 -2.10 5.43 -42.08
N SER A 23 -3.36 5.76 -41.81
CA SER A 23 -3.78 6.57 -40.68
C SER A 23 -3.43 5.82 -39.39
N SER A 24 -2.16 5.91 -38.99
CA SER A 24 -1.76 5.65 -37.62
C SER A 24 -2.36 6.78 -36.77
N SER A 25 -3.57 6.51 -36.27
CA SER A 25 -4.11 7.26 -35.14
C SER A 25 -3.17 7.01 -33.96
N ASN A 26 -2.15 7.84 -33.83
CA ASN A 26 -1.47 8.05 -32.56
C ASN A 26 -2.48 8.74 -31.62
N ALA A 27 -3.46 7.98 -31.16
CA ALA A 27 -4.16 8.31 -29.93
C ALA A 27 -3.07 8.26 -28.85
N THR A 28 -2.61 9.43 -28.42
CA THR A 28 -1.82 9.57 -27.19
C THR A 28 -2.58 8.85 -26.10
N LYS A 29 -2.12 7.66 -25.70
CA LYS A 29 -2.73 6.88 -24.63
C LYS A 29 -2.65 7.74 -23.37
N SER A 30 -3.79 8.25 -22.90
CA SER A 30 -3.84 9.02 -21.66
C SER A 30 -3.35 8.14 -20.50
N PHE A 31 -2.84 8.77 -19.45
CA PHE A 31 -2.49 8.04 -18.25
C PHE A 31 -3.74 7.29 -17.71
N PRO A 32 -3.62 6.04 -17.22
CA PRO A 32 -4.77 5.29 -16.72
C PRO A 32 -5.27 5.89 -15.40
N HIS A 33 -6.59 6.04 -15.28
CA HIS A 33 -7.27 6.50 -14.06
C HIS A 33 -8.23 5.43 -13.54
N LEU A 34 -8.49 5.45 -12.23
CA LEU A 34 -9.57 4.65 -11.66
C LEU A 34 -10.92 5.17 -12.19
N GLU A 35 -11.77 4.27 -12.67
CA GLU A 35 -13.06 4.63 -13.26
C GLU A 35 -14.01 5.19 -12.20
N ILE A 36 -14.74 6.25 -12.56
CA ILE A 36 -15.81 6.82 -11.75
C ILE A 36 -17.13 6.26 -12.26
N LEU A 37 -17.93 5.70 -11.38
CA LEU A 37 -19.27 5.20 -11.71
C LEU A 37 -20.14 6.38 -12.17
N SER A 38 -20.62 6.32 -13.41
CA SER A 38 -21.56 7.29 -13.93
C SER A 38 -22.88 7.28 -13.13
N PRO A 39 -23.68 8.36 -13.17
CA PRO A 39 -24.98 8.37 -12.51
C PRO A 39 -25.90 7.21 -12.92
N ALA A 40 -25.83 6.78 -14.19
CA ALA A 40 -26.57 5.63 -14.71
C ALA A 40 -26.05 4.29 -14.16
N GLN A 41 -24.74 4.15 -13.95
CA GLN A 41 -24.17 2.97 -13.27
C GLN A 41 -24.55 2.98 -11.79
N LEU A 42 -24.38 4.10 -11.08
CA LEU A 42 -24.69 4.24 -9.65
C LEU A 42 -26.16 3.89 -9.35
N SER A 43 -27.10 4.40 -10.15
CA SER A 43 -28.55 4.09 -9.98
C SER A 43 -28.93 2.62 -10.18
N ARG A 44 -28.06 1.81 -10.80
CA ARG A 44 -28.28 0.36 -11.01
C ARG A 44 -27.29 -0.49 -10.22
N HIS A 45 -26.37 0.16 -9.50
CA HIS A 45 -25.30 -0.51 -8.78
C HIS A 45 -25.89 -1.20 -7.56
N GLN A 46 -25.47 -2.43 -7.31
CA GLN A 46 -25.86 -3.20 -6.13
C GLN A 46 -24.68 -3.27 -5.18
N PHE A 47 -24.74 -2.47 -4.12
CA PHE A 47 -23.77 -2.44 -3.05
C PHE A 47 -23.82 -3.72 -2.22
N LEU A 48 -22.63 -4.19 -1.86
CA LEU A 48 -22.45 -5.44 -1.14
C LEU A 48 -21.77 -5.18 0.19
N LEU A 49 -22.30 -5.77 1.25
CA LEU A 49 -21.59 -5.79 2.54
C LEU A 49 -20.21 -6.44 2.35
N PRO A 50 -19.12 -5.73 2.73
CA PRO A 50 -17.77 -6.24 2.50
C PRO A 50 -17.50 -7.52 3.27
N LYS A 51 -16.88 -8.49 2.60
CA LYS A 51 -16.62 -9.83 3.15
C LYS A 51 -15.16 -10.20 2.99
N LYS A 52 -14.64 -10.94 3.97
CA LYS A 52 -13.33 -11.57 3.86
C LYS A 52 -13.34 -12.63 2.74
N ARG A 53 -12.29 -12.62 1.91
CA ARG A 53 -12.09 -13.58 0.81
C ARG A 53 -10.72 -14.24 0.81
N ILE A 54 -9.70 -13.57 1.34
CA ILE A 54 -8.35 -14.11 1.50
C ILE A 54 -8.27 -14.82 2.85
N ASN A 55 -8.43 -16.15 2.87
CA ASN A 55 -8.44 -16.96 4.08
C ASN A 55 -7.13 -17.73 4.28
N GLU A 56 -6.46 -18.08 3.17
CA GLU A 56 -5.18 -18.78 3.15
C GLU A 56 -4.21 -18.19 2.10
N GLY A 57 -2.96 -18.64 2.12
CA GLY A 57 -1.92 -18.13 1.21
C GLY A 57 -2.25 -18.36 -0.27
N SER A 58 -2.94 -19.45 -0.61
CA SER A 58 -3.38 -19.77 -1.98
C SER A 58 -4.30 -18.69 -2.56
N ASP A 59 -5.18 -18.13 -1.74
CA ASP A 59 -6.17 -17.13 -2.16
C ASP A 59 -5.50 -15.85 -2.68
N VAL A 60 -4.29 -15.53 -2.22
CA VAL A 60 -3.52 -14.38 -2.72
C VAL A 60 -3.26 -14.51 -4.22
N SER A 61 -3.08 -15.73 -4.73
CA SER A 61 -2.88 -15.94 -6.17
C SER A 61 -4.11 -15.56 -6.99
N PHE A 62 -5.31 -15.72 -6.44
CA PHE A 62 -6.53 -15.21 -7.05
C PHE A 62 -6.63 -13.69 -6.89
N PHE A 63 -6.35 -13.16 -5.70
CA PHE A 63 -6.38 -11.72 -5.44
C PHE A 63 -5.54 -10.94 -6.45
N LEU A 64 -4.32 -11.40 -6.76
CA LEU A 64 -3.42 -10.76 -7.73
C LEU A 64 -3.97 -10.73 -9.18
N LYS A 65 -5.07 -11.43 -9.45
CA LYS A 65 -5.78 -11.41 -10.74
C LYS A 65 -7.17 -10.77 -10.62
N ALA A 66 -7.57 -10.35 -9.44
CA ALA A 66 -8.89 -9.78 -9.21
C ALA A 66 -8.96 -8.30 -9.67
N LYS A 67 -10.16 -7.83 -10.02
CA LYS A 67 -10.44 -6.42 -10.33
C LYS A 67 -10.00 -5.51 -9.19
N ALA A 68 -10.31 -5.87 -7.94
CA ALA A 68 -9.90 -5.12 -6.76
C ALA A 68 -8.38 -4.82 -6.75
N TYR A 69 -7.54 -5.82 -7.04
CA TYR A 69 -6.10 -5.64 -7.09
C TYR A 69 -5.67 -4.64 -8.18
N SER A 70 -6.22 -4.79 -9.39
CA SER A 70 -5.86 -3.90 -10.50
C SER A 70 -6.34 -2.47 -10.28
N GLU A 71 -7.51 -2.29 -9.67
CA GLU A 71 -8.08 -0.99 -9.31
C GLU A 71 -7.31 -0.27 -8.20
N ILE A 72 -6.92 -1.00 -7.14
CA ILE A 72 -6.06 -0.47 -6.07
C ILE A 72 -4.73 0.03 -6.66
N GLY A 73 -4.10 -0.80 -7.50
CA GLY A 73 -2.85 -0.44 -8.18
C GLY A 73 -3.00 0.79 -9.08
N LYS A 74 -4.07 0.84 -9.90
CA LYS A 74 -4.39 2.01 -10.75
C LYS A 74 -4.55 3.29 -9.92
N PHE A 75 -5.32 3.22 -8.84
CA PHE A 75 -5.57 4.38 -7.98
C PHE A 75 -4.30 4.88 -7.30
N LEU A 76 -3.48 3.97 -6.75
CA LEU A 76 -2.19 4.33 -6.17
C LEU A 76 -1.29 5.02 -7.19
N MET A 77 -1.20 4.48 -8.42
CA MET A 77 -0.39 5.06 -9.49
C MET A 77 -0.90 6.44 -9.91
N GLN A 78 -2.22 6.63 -9.93
CA GLN A 78 -2.88 7.89 -10.19
C GLN A 78 -2.53 8.95 -9.14
N LEU A 79 -2.66 8.62 -7.86
CA LEU A 79 -2.26 9.50 -6.76
C LEU A 79 -0.75 9.80 -6.78
N ASN A 80 0.08 8.79 -7.03
CA ASN A 80 1.53 8.92 -7.10
C ASN A 80 1.97 9.87 -8.24
N ARG A 81 1.37 9.76 -9.43
CA ARG A 81 1.64 10.67 -10.54
C ARG A 81 1.21 12.11 -10.26
N SER A 82 0.14 12.29 -9.48
CA SER A 82 -0.34 13.62 -9.13
C SER A 82 0.70 14.44 -8.38
N VAL A 83 1.55 13.84 -7.53
CA VAL A 83 2.55 14.60 -6.76
C VAL A 83 3.92 14.75 -7.45
N CYS A 84 4.11 14.16 -8.62
CA CYS A 84 5.32 14.36 -9.43
C CYS A 84 5.47 15.83 -9.88
N PRO A 85 6.66 16.46 -9.79
CA PRO A 85 6.85 17.82 -10.29
C PRO A 85 6.44 17.98 -11.77
N ARG A 86 5.97 19.17 -12.16
CA ARG A 86 5.52 19.49 -13.52
C ARG A 86 6.44 20.48 -14.21
N LYS A 87 6.64 20.32 -15.53
CA LYS A 87 7.27 21.34 -16.38
C LYS A 87 6.25 22.43 -16.68
N VAL A 88 6.63 23.68 -16.44
CA VAL A 88 5.84 24.87 -16.79
C VAL A 88 6.61 25.66 -17.83
N HIS A 89 6.01 25.79 -19.00
CA HIS A 89 6.60 26.49 -20.15
C HIS A 89 6.19 27.97 -20.09
N ILE A 90 7.18 28.85 -19.89
CA ILE A 90 6.99 30.30 -19.77
C ILE A 90 7.53 30.97 -21.04
N PRO A 91 6.69 31.69 -21.81
CA PRO A 91 7.15 32.45 -22.97
C PRO A 91 8.08 33.59 -22.54
N LEU A 92 9.29 33.65 -23.09
CA LEU A 92 10.20 34.78 -22.84
C LEU A 92 9.84 35.93 -23.78
N LYS A 93 9.50 37.10 -23.21
CA LYS A 93 9.23 38.31 -24.01
C LYS A 93 10.54 38.82 -24.64
N GLY A 94 10.53 39.03 -25.96
CA GLY A 94 11.62 39.71 -26.68
C GLY A 94 12.66 38.82 -27.37
N SER A 95 12.59 37.50 -27.21
CA SER A 95 13.49 36.55 -27.88
C SER A 95 12.68 35.62 -28.78
N GLY A 96 12.62 35.92 -30.08
CA GLY A 96 11.89 35.21 -31.16
C GLY A 96 11.49 33.75 -30.89
N GLY A 97 10.42 33.53 -30.10
CA GLY A 97 9.86 32.20 -29.80
C GLY A 97 10.59 31.34 -28.75
N SER A 98 11.58 31.86 -28.00
CA SER A 98 12.24 31.08 -26.94
C SER A 98 11.34 30.91 -25.70
N VAL A 99 11.27 29.68 -25.18
CA VAL A 99 10.44 29.29 -24.04
C VAL A 99 11.34 28.82 -22.90
N ALA A 100 11.19 29.42 -21.71
CA ALA A 100 11.88 28.95 -20.50
C ALA A 100 11.03 27.89 -19.80
N THR A 101 11.64 26.76 -19.41
CA THR A 101 10.96 25.74 -18.61
C THR A 101 11.27 25.92 -17.14
N ARG A 102 10.23 26.10 -16.32
CA ARG A 102 10.31 26.14 -14.85
C ARG A 102 9.74 24.85 -14.26
N THR A 103 10.29 24.42 -13.13
CA THR A 103 9.71 23.31 -12.35
C THR A 103 8.64 23.84 -11.40
N LYS A 104 7.44 23.27 -11.45
CA LYS A 104 6.41 23.41 -10.41
C LYS A 104 6.43 22.14 -9.56
N SER A 105 6.80 22.26 -8.29
CA SER A 105 6.77 21.17 -7.32
C SER A 105 5.56 21.30 -6.39
N PHE A 106 5.31 20.25 -5.62
CA PHE A 106 4.16 20.14 -4.73
C PHE A 106 4.61 19.70 -3.33
N PRO A 107 5.29 20.58 -2.57
CA PRO A 107 5.74 20.26 -1.21
C PRO A 107 4.55 20.10 -0.26
N LEU A 108 4.78 19.45 0.87
CA LEU A 108 3.88 19.53 2.01
C LEU A 108 3.77 20.98 2.52
N GLY A 109 2.66 21.31 3.16
CA GLY A 109 2.42 22.59 3.78
C GLY A 109 0.94 22.85 4.04
N ASP A 110 0.66 23.82 4.91
CA ASP A 110 -0.71 24.18 5.32
C ASP A 110 -1.44 25.09 4.31
N ASP A 111 -0.80 25.47 3.21
CA ASP A 111 -1.43 26.32 2.21
C ASP A 111 -2.64 25.62 1.58
N ARG A 112 -3.83 26.18 1.86
CA ARG A 112 -5.12 25.73 1.32
C ARG A 112 -5.11 25.57 -0.20
N LYS A 113 -4.28 26.34 -0.90
CA LYS A 113 -4.14 26.24 -2.36
C LYS A 113 -3.41 24.98 -2.80
N LEU A 114 -2.47 24.46 -2.00
CA LEU A 114 -1.67 23.29 -2.36
C LEU A 114 -2.46 21.98 -2.32
N TRP A 115 -3.48 21.89 -1.45
CA TRP A 115 -4.32 20.71 -1.32
C TRP A 115 -5.71 20.83 -1.95
N GLY A 116 -5.93 21.83 -2.82
CA GLY A 116 -7.20 21.98 -3.53
C GLY A 116 -8.34 22.44 -2.62
N GLY A 117 -8.09 23.44 -1.77
CA GLY A 117 -9.04 23.95 -0.76
C GLY A 117 -10.37 24.53 -1.26
N GLY A 118 -10.60 24.52 -2.58
CA GLY A 118 -11.92 24.72 -3.20
C GLY A 118 -12.74 23.43 -3.34
N ASN A 119 -12.15 22.26 -3.17
CA ASN A 119 -12.85 20.98 -3.26
C ASN A 119 -13.59 20.67 -1.95
N ARG A 120 -14.92 20.61 -2.04
CA ARG A 120 -15.80 20.37 -0.89
C ARG A 120 -15.51 19.03 -0.20
N ALA A 121 -15.26 17.97 -0.96
CA ALA A 121 -15.03 16.63 -0.39
C ALA A 121 -13.73 16.58 0.43
N ILE A 122 -12.66 17.19 -0.07
CA ILE A 122 -11.39 17.29 0.66
C ILE A 122 -11.59 18.10 1.96
N GLY A 123 -12.32 19.21 1.90
CA GLY A 123 -12.66 20.00 3.09
C GLY A 123 -13.38 19.17 4.16
N LYS A 124 -14.44 18.45 3.78
CA LYS A 124 -15.19 17.58 4.69
C LYS A 124 -14.35 16.43 5.24
N LEU A 125 -13.48 15.82 4.42
CA LEU A 125 -12.58 14.77 4.90
C LEU A 125 -11.58 15.30 5.92
N ARG A 126 -11.09 16.54 5.77
CA ARG A 126 -10.24 17.17 6.79
C ARG A 126 -10.98 17.41 8.11
N GLU A 127 -12.24 17.80 8.05
CA GLU A 127 -13.10 17.91 9.24
C GLU A 127 -13.25 16.54 9.93
N VAL A 128 -13.53 15.48 9.15
CA VAL A 128 -13.56 14.10 9.67
C VAL A 128 -12.22 13.74 10.34
N LEU A 129 -11.08 13.97 9.67
CA LEU A 129 -9.76 13.66 10.25
C LEU A 129 -9.48 14.46 11.52
N LYS A 130 -9.92 15.72 11.59
CA LYS A 130 -9.82 16.53 12.81
C LYS A 130 -10.66 15.93 13.93
N GLU A 131 -11.91 15.56 13.67
CA GLU A 131 -12.77 14.90 14.67
C GLU A 131 -12.16 13.58 15.17
N VAL A 132 -11.60 12.77 14.27
CA VAL A 132 -10.88 11.53 14.64
C VAL A 132 -9.65 11.82 15.50
N ALA A 133 -8.91 12.89 15.21
CA ALA A 133 -7.75 13.31 16.01
C ALA A 133 -8.14 13.86 17.39
N ASP A 134 -9.29 14.54 17.49
CA ASP A 134 -9.83 15.13 18.71
C ASP A 134 -10.38 14.05 19.66
N LEU A 135 -10.85 12.91 19.13
CA LEU A 135 -11.23 11.75 19.95
C LEU A 135 -10.10 11.26 20.87
N VAL A 136 -8.83 11.51 20.52
CA VAL A 136 -7.68 11.18 21.38
C VAL A 136 -7.72 11.99 22.69
N ALA A 137 -8.17 13.23 22.65
CA ALA A 137 -8.33 14.05 23.86
C ALA A 137 -9.50 13.56 24.74
N GLU A 138 -10.55 12.99 24.13
CA GLU A 138 -11.67 12.39 24.86
C GLU A 138 -11.35 11.04 25.51
N VAL A 139 -10.26 10.39 25.07
CA VAL A 139 -9.86 9.04 25.51
C VAL A 139 -8.37 9.05 25.85
N PRO A 140 -7.98 9.65 26.99
CA PRO A 140 -6.58 9.70 27.38
C PRO A 140 -6.00 8.28 27.59
N PRO A 141 -4.70 8.09 27.35
CA PRO A 141 -4.06 6.81 27.58
C PRO A 141 -4.13 6.42 29.06
N GLU A 142 -4.38 5.14 29.33
CA GLU A 142 -4.33 4.62 30.71
C GLU A 142 -2.90 4.69 31.27
N ASP A 143 -2.76 5.18 32.51
CA ASP A 143 -1.51 5.16 33.25
C ASP A 143 -1.31 3.78 33.90
N ASN A 144 -0.48 2.95 33.28
CA ASN A 144 -0.07 1.68 33.86
C ASN A 144 1.44 1.46 33.68
N PRO A 145 2.24 1.62 34.74
CA PRO A 145 3.71 1.52 34.65
C PRO A 145 4.22 0.09 34.37
N ASN A 146 3.37 -0.94 34.51
CA ASN A 146 3.73 -2.33 34.20
C ASN A 146 3.32 -2.75 32.78
N ARG A 147 2.86 -1.82 31.94
CA ARG A 147 2.40 -2.10 30.58
C ARG A 147 3.57 -2.47 29.68
N ARG A 148 3.49 -3.64 29.03
CA ARG A 148 4.48 -4.15 28.05
C ARG A 148 4.01 -4.11 26.60
N PHE A 149 2.70 -3.96 26.38
CA PHE A 149 2.01 -4.04 25.09
C PHE A 149 1.16 -2.79 24.86
N GLY A 150 0.44 -2.69 23.74
CA GLY A 150 -0.42 -1.54 23.43
C GLY A 150 -1.38 -1.11 24.55
N ASN A 151 -1.77 0.18 24.54
CA ASN A 151 -2.65 0.78 25.53
C ASN A 151 -4.12 0.41 25.26
N ALA A 152 -4.80 -0.16 26.26
CA ALA A 152 -6.20 -0.60 26.13
C ALA A 152 -7.19 0.55 25.87
N ALA A 153 -6.84 1.79 26.21
CA ALA A 153 -7.61 2.98 25.87
C ALA A 153 -7.88 3.10 24.36
N PHE A 154 -7.01 2.53 23.51
CA PHE A 154 -7.25 2.47 22.07
C PHE A 154 -8.54 1.72 21.70
N ARG A 155 -8.95 0.70 22.46
CA ARG A 155 -10.23 0.00 22.24
C ARG A 155 -11.41 0.92 22.47
N VAL A 156 -11.32 1.77 23.50
CA VAL A 156 -12.36 2.75 23.83
C VAL A 156 -12.41 3.83 22.74
N TRP A 157 -11.25 4.32 22.31
CA TRP A 157 -11.13 5.27 21.20
C TRP A 157 -11.74 4.70 19.91
N TYR A 158 -11.37 3.47 19.54
CA TYR A 158 -11.86 2.81 18.33
C TYR A 158 -13.38 2.60 18.39
N LYS A 159 -13.93 2.18 19.53
CA LYS A 159 -15.37 2.04 19.72
C LYS A 159 -16.11 3.39 19.56
N LYS A 160 -15.55 4.50 20.06
CA LYS A 160 -16.13 5.83 19.83
C LYS A 160 -16.12 6.20 18.35
N LEU A 161 -15.02 5.90 17.65
CA LEU A 161 -14.93 6.13 16.21
C LEU A 161 -15.98 5.31 15.45
N GLU A 162 -16.14 4.03 15.77
CA GLU A 162 -17.14 3.14 15.18
C GLU A 162 -18.57 3.70 15.35
N GLN A 163 -18.90 4.23 16.53
CA GLN A 163 -20.20 4.84 16.82
C GLN A 163 -20.44 6.13 16.02
N ARG A 164 -19.40 6.93 15.74
CA ARG A 164 -19.52 8.20 15.00
C ARG A 164 -19.37 8.04 13.48
N ALA A 165 -18.77 6.95 13.01
CA ALA A 165 -18.38 6.76 11.62
C ALA A 165 -19.53 6.92 10.62
N GLY A 166 -20.73 6.40 10.93
CA GLY A 166 -21.90 6.54 10.05
C GLY A 166 -22.26 8.01 9.78
N GLY A 167 -22.31 8.84 10.83
CA GLY A 167 -22.60 10.27 10.69
C GLY A 167 -21.49 11.04 9.97
N LEU A 168 -20.23 10.75 10.30
CA LEU A 168 -19.06 11.35 9.64
C LEU A 168 -19.06 11.07 8.12
N LEU A 169 -19.32 9.83 7.73
CA LEU A 169 -19.33 9.41 6.33
C LEU A 169 -20.57 9.91 5.58
N ASN A 170 -21.74 9.95 6.21
CA ASN A 170 -22.92 10.59 5.64
C ASN A 170 -22.70 12.06 5.34
N ASN A 171 -21.96 12.78 6.20
CA ASN A 171 -21.62 14.18 5.92
C ASN A 171 -20.74 14.32 4.67
N VAL A 172 -19.80 13.38 4.45
CA VAL A 172 -18.92 13.38 3.26
C VAL A 172 -19.69 12.99 1.99
N ILE A 173 -20.45 11.90 2.02
CA ILE A 173 -21.12 11.32 0.84
C ILE A 173 -22.45 12.00 0.52
N GLY A 174 -23.27 12.29 1.55
CA GLY A 174 -24.69 12.64 1.46
C GLY A 174 -25.00 14.07 0.99
N GLY A 175 -24.01 14.83 0.52
CA GLY A 175 -24.22 16.20 0.07
C GLY A 175 -25.24 16.35 -1.07
N GLU A 176 -25.42 15.34 -1.93
CA GLU A 176 -26.24 15.46 -3.15
C GLU A 176 -26.88 14.15 -3.66
N THR A 177 -26.69 12.99 -3.01
CA THR A 177 -27.46 11.77 -3.37
C THR A 177 -28.95 11.90 -3.01
N GLY A 178 -29.32 12.87 -2.17
CA GLY A 178 -30.72 13.25 -1.87
C GLY A 178 -31.34 14.27 -2.84
N GLY A 179 -30.65 14.62 -3.94
CA GLY A 179 -31.06 15.62 -4.92
C GLY A 179 -32.09 15.17 -5.97
N ARG A 180 -33.19 14.54 -5.54
CA ARG A 180 -34.51 14.66 -6.20
C ARG A 180 -35.63 14.63 -5.14
N ARG A 181 -35.57 15.53 -4.16
CA ARG A 181 -36.80 16.18 -3.70
C ARG A 181 -37.21 17.19 -4.78
N GLY A 182 -37.72 16.67 -5.89
CA GLY A 182 -38.42 17.49 -6.86
C GLY A 182 -39.74 17.92 -6.22
N ASP A 183 -39.95 19.23 -6.15
CA ASP A 183 -41.24 19.82 -5.85
C ASP A 183 -42.35 19.09 -6.63
N GLY A 184 -43.34 18.57 -5.90
CA GLY A 184 -44.70 18.43 -6.41
C GLY A 184 -45.08 17.23 -7.29
N VAL A 185 -44.37 16.09 -7.27
CA VAL A 185 -44.85 14.85 -7.92
C VAL A 185 -45.16 13.79 -6.88
N LYS A 186 -46.40 13.27 -6.90
CA LYS A 186 -46.93 12.23 -5.99
C LYS A 186 -45.93 11.07 -5.86
N GLN A 187 -45.47 10.85 -4.64
CA GLN A 187 -44.52 9.81 -4.24
C GLN A 187 -45.13 8.42 -4.44
N GLU A 188 -44.38 7.52 -5.07
CA GLU A 188 -44.63 6.08 -5.01
C GLU A 188 -43.88 5.53 -3.77
N GLU A 189 -44.62 5.26 -2.69
CA GLU A 189 -44.09 4.86 -1.37
C GLU A 189 -43.10 3.65 -1.43
N GLY A 190 -43.22 2.76 -2.43
CA GLY A 190 -42.33 1.60 -2.57
C GLY A 190 -40.94 1.87 -3.18
N ARG A 191 -40.69 3.05 -3.76
CA ARG A 191 -39.39 3.40 -4.39
C ARG A 191 -38.42 4.09 -3.43
N GLU A 192 -38.94 4.72 -2.38
CA GLU A 192 -38.13 5.42 -1.38
C GLU A 192 -37.46 4.42 -0.42
N GLU A 193 -38.20 3.42 0.08
CA GLU A 193 -37.64 2.36 0.96
C GLU A 193 -36.51 1.55 0.29
N ALA A 194 -36.66 1.21 -1.00
CA ALA A 194 -35.64 0.48 -1.74
C ALA A 194 -34.36 1.29 -1.97
N ASN A 195 -34.47 2.61 -2.16
CA ASN A 195 -33.33 3.50 -2.32
C ASN A 195 -32.64 3.81 -0.98
N GLU A 196 -33.39 3.88 0.13
CA GLU A 196 -32.83 4.01 1.48
C GLU A 196 -31.97 2.79 1.84
N GLY A 197 -32.48 1.58 1.62
CA GLY A 197 -31.73 0.35 1.89
C GLY A 197 -30.45 0.22 1.05
N GLU A 198 -30.42 0.76 -0.16
CA GLU A 198 -29.25 0.72 -1.04
C GLU A 198 -28.19 1.77 -0.64
N ASN A 199 -28.63 2.97 -0.25
CA ASN A 199 -27.74 3.99 0.34
C ASN A 199 -27.10 3.51 1.65
N ASP A 200 -27.86 2.78 2.46
CA ASP A 200 -27.34 2.17 3.69
C ASP A 200 -26.27 1.12 3.40
N ARG A 201 -26.47 0.28 2.37
CA ARG A 201 -25.46 -0.70 1.94
C ARG A 201 -24.20 -0.05 1.40
N MET A 202 -24.35 1.03 0.61
CA MET A 202 -23.21 1.83 0.15
C MET A 202 -22.43 2.39 1.35
N LEU A 203 -23.14 2.96 2.33
CA LEU A 203 -22.53 3.55 3.52
C LEU A 203 -21.79 2.48 4.34
N GLU A 204 -22.40 1.32 4.58
CA GLU A 204 -21.77 0.22 5.31
C GLU A 204 -20.56 -0.36 4.56
N GLU A 205 -20.61 -0.40 3.22
CA GLU A 205 -19.46 -0.79 2.41
C GLU A 205 -18.29 0.20 2.56
N VAL A 206 -18.53 1.50 2.38
CA VAL A 206 -17.50 2.54 2.53
C VAL A 206 -16.95 2.58 3.97
N LYS A 207 -17.84 2.42 4.95
CA LYS A 207 -17.52 2.43 6.38
C LYS A 207 -16.59 1.29 6.79
N ALA A 208 -16.73 0.11 6.19
CA ALA A 208 -15.81 -1.01 6.46
C ALA A 208 -14.36 -0.65 6.13
N TYR A 209 -14.11 -0.03 4.97
CA TYR A 209 -12.76 0.41 4.58
C TYR A 209 -12.27 1.57 5.46
N PHE A 210 -13.15 2.52 5.80
CA PHE A 210 -12.81 3.62 6.70
C PHE A 210 -12.38 3.13 8.08
N LEU A 211 -13.16 2.24 8.70
CA LEU A 211 -12.84 1.69 10.03
C LEU A 211 -11.61 0.80 10.00
N GLY A 212 -11.40 0.04 8.91
CA GLY A 212 -10.17 -0.74 8.71
C GLY A 212 -8.90 0.12 8.62
N GLY A 213 -9.04 1.43 8.36
CA GLY A 213 -7.94 2.38 8.20
C GLY A 213 -7.16 2.76 9.47
N TRP A 214 -7.62 2.38 10.67
CA TRP A 214 -7.11 2.98 11.92
C TRP A 214 -6.29 2.06 12.81
N GLY A 215 -6.10 0.79 12.42
CA GLY A 215 -5.46 -0.24 13.25
C GLY A 215 -6.46 -1.28 13.78
N SER A 216 -5.95 -2.26 14.53
CA SER A 216 -6.77 -3.32 15.14
C SER A 216 -7.00 -3.04 16.63
N ALA A 217 -8.25 -2.75 17.01
CA ALA A 217 -8.60 -2.59 18.42
C ALA A 217 -8.36 -3.86 19.26
N GLN A 218 -8.48 -5.03 18.64
CA GLN A 218 -8.28 -6.31 19.35
C GLN A 218 -6.79 -6.53 19.66
N ARG A 219 -5.94 -6.37 18.63
CA ARG A 219 -4.50 -6.63 18.71
C ARG A 219 -3.68 -5.44 19.22
N LEU A 220 -4.27 -4.24 19.23
CA LEU A 220 -3.61 -2.98 19.59
C LEU A 220 -2.41 -2.70 18.67
N ASP A 221 -2.58 -2.99 17.38
CA ASP A 221 -1.55 -2.86 16.35
C ASP A 221 -2.00 -1.97 15.19
N PHE A 222 -1.03 -1.44 14.44
CA PHE A 222 -1.22 -0.74 13.18
C PHE A 222 -0.15 -1.16 12.18
N GLY A 223 -0.46 -1.17 10.89
CA GLY A 223 0.51 -1.50 9.84
C GLY A 223 -0.04 -1.27 8.44
N THR A 224 0.71 -1.73 7.44
CA THR A 224 0.46 -1.44 6.01
C THR A 224 -0.88 -1.96 5.49
N GLY A 225 -1.45 -3.01 6.09
CA GLY A 225 -2.80 -3.48 5.74
C GLY A 225 -3.91 -2.48 6.14
N HIS A 226 -3.72 -1.75 7.25
CA HIS A 226 -4.64 -0.69 7.66
C HIS A 226 -4.48 0.55 6.77
N GLU A 227 -3.24 0.91 6.46
CA GLU A 227 -2.94 1.96 5.47
C GLU A 227 -3.57 1.66 4.10
N LEU A 228 -3.51 0.41 3.64
CA LEU A 228 -4.19 -0.05 2.42
C LEU A 228 -5.72 0.09 2.52
N SER A 229 -6.31 -0.20 3.68
CA SER A 229 -7.75 -0.01 3.90
C SER A 229 -8.15 1.46 3.77
N PHE A 230 -7.33 2.40 4.28
CA PHE A 230 -7.59 3.83 4.11
C PHE A 230 -7.44 4.28 2.65
N LEU A 231 -6.47 3.73 1.91
CA LEU A 231 -6.34 3.96 0.46
C LEU A 231 -7.59 3.46 -0.29
N ALA A 232 -8.09 2.27 0.05
CA ALA A 232 -9.32 1.74 -0.54
C ALA A 232 -10.54 2.60 -0.18
N PHE A 233 -10.66 3.08 1.05
CA PHE A 233 -11.70 4.05 1.44
C PHE A 233 -11.72 5.28 0.53
N LEU A 234 -10.56 5.89 0.25
CA LEU A 234 -10.45 7.01 -0.67
C LEU A 234 -10.80 6.61 -2.11
N GLY A 235 -10.41 5.41 -2.53
CA GLY A 235 -10.78 4.83 -3.81
C GLY A 235 -12.30 4.61 -3.96
N CYS A 236 -13.00 4.19 -2.90
CA CYS A 236 -14.46 4.11 -2.88
C CYS A 236 -15.08 5.49 -3.13
N LEU A 237 -14.63 6.53 -2.41
CA LEU A 237 -15.12 7.90 -2.61
C LEU A 237 -14.83 8.42 -4.02
N TRP A 238 -13.69 8.04 -4.61
CA TRP A 238 -13.36 8.31 -6.00
C TRP A 238 -14.35 7.64 -6.96
N LYS A 239 -14.56 6.31 -6.85
CA LYS A 239 -15.50 5.55 -7.70
C LYS A 239 -16.93 6.08 -7.59
N LEU A 240 -17.34 6.54 -6.41
CA LEU A 240 -18.65 7.17 -6.16
C LEU A 240 -18.76 8.61 -6.69
N GLY A 241 -17.69 9.14 -7.28
CA GLY A 241 -17.62 10.49 -7.85
C GLY A 241 -17.62 11.61 -6.81
N VAL A 242 -17.43 11.30 -5.52
CA VAL A 242 -17.59 12.27 -4.41
C VAL A 242 -16.68 13.48 -4.56
N PHE A 243 -15.44 13.29 -5.04
CA PHE A 243 -14.49 14.38 -5.26
C PHE A 243 -14.80 15.28 -6.45
N HIS A 244 -15.72 14.89 -7.33
CA HIS A 244 -16.05 15.62 -8.56
C HIS A 244 -17.41 16.33 -8.50
N ARG A 245 -18.16 16.15 -7.41
CA ARG A 245 -19.48 16.78 -7.22
C ARG A 245 -19.36 18.29 -7.00
N GLY A 246 -20.29 19.05 -7.58
CA GLY A 246 -20.37 20.50 -7.42
C GLY A 246 -19.19 21.29 -8.01
N GLN A 247 -18.38 20.69 -8.91
CA GLN A 247 -17.41 21.46 -9.69
C GLN A 247 -18.12 22.18 -10.85
N GLU A 248 -18.68 23.35 -10.53
CA GLU A 248 -19.13 24.32 -11.53
C GLU A 248 -17.98 25.30 -11.81
N GLY A 249 -17.13 24.97 -12.78
CA GLY A 249 -15.98 25.81 -13.13
C GLY A 249 -15.14 25.24 -14.27
N PRO A 250 -14.16 26.00 -14.78
CA PRO A 250 -13.19 25.45 -15.73
C PRO A 250 -12.50 24.23 -15.11
N LYS A 251 -12.27 23.19 -15.92
CA LYS A 251 -11.51 22.01 -15.47
C LYS A 251 -10.22 22.48 -14.80
N GLY A 252 -10.01 22.07 -13.56
CA GLY A 252 -8.79 22.33 -12.81
C GLY A 252 -7.57 21.72 -13.52
N GLU A 253 -6.38 22.00 -12.99
CA GLU A 253 -5.16 21.41 -13.55
C GLU A 253 -5.23 19.87 -13.46
N GLU A 254 -4.66 19.16 -14.45
CA GLU A 254 -4.61 17.70 -14.41
C GLU A 254 -3.94 17.21 -13.12
N GLY A 255 -4.59 16.27 -12.43
CA GLY A 255 -4.12 15.73 -11.16
C GLY A 255 -4.33 16.65 -9.95
N GLU A 256 -5.04 17.78 -10.07
CA GLU A 256 -5.27 18.71 -8.96
C GLU A 256 -6.08 18.08 -7.83
N ILE A 257 -7.15 17.34 -8.16
CA ILE A 257 -7.99 16.66 -7.18
C ILE A 257 -7.20 15.55 -6.49
N GLU A 258 -6.50 14.71 -7.25
CA GLU A 258 -5.67 13.62 -6.75
C GLU A 258 -4.56 14.13 -5.82
N ARG A 259 -3.90 15.22 -6.22
CA ARG A 259 -2.89 15.89 -5.40
C ARG A 259 -3.50 16.48 -4.14
N GLY A 260 -4.73 17.00 -4.22
CA GLY A 260 -5.51 17.42 -3.06
C GLY A 260 -5.88 16.27 -2.12
N ILE A 261 -6.16 15.07 -2.65
CA ILE A 261 -6.35 13.86 -1.83
C ILE A 261 -5.04 13.51 -1.11
N VAL A 262 -3.92 13.53 -1.83
CA VAL A 262 -2.61 13.19 -1.26
C VAL A 262 -2.19 14.19 -0.17
N LEU A 263 -2.12 15.47 -0.48
CA LEU A 263 -1.62 16.51 0.43
C LEU A 263 -2.67 16.93 1.47
N GLY A 264 -3.95 16.90 1.10
CA GLY A 264 -5.05 17.39 1.92
C GLY A 264 -5.72 16.35 2.79
N VAL A 265 -5.58 15.06 2.47
CA VAL A 265 -6.25 13.96 3.19
C VAL A 265 -5.26 12.89 3.66
N ILE A 266 -4.42 12.35 2.78
CA ILE A 266 -3.47 11.27 3.14
C ILE A 266 -2.43 11.78 4.15
N GLU A 267 -1.78 12.92 3.91
CA GLU A 267 -0.79 13.45 4.87
C GLU A 267 -1.40 13.74 6.25
N PRO A 268 -2.55 14.45 6.38
CA PRO A 268 -3.19 14.60 7.68
C PRO A 268 -3.60 13.28 8.32
N TYR A 269 -4.06 12.30 7.54
CA TYR A 269 -4.34 10.94 8.05
C TYR A 269 -3.08 10.31 8.67
N LEU A 270 -1.94 10.36 7.98
CA LEU A 270 -0.67 9.85 8.51
C LEU A 270 -0.28 10.53 9.82
N ASN A 271 -0.53 11.83 9.95
CA ASN A 271 -0.27 12.58 11.19
C ASN A 271 -1.19 12.13 12.34
N VAL A 272 -2.47 11.86 12.05
CA VAL A 272 -3.39 11.28 13.05
C VAL A 272 -2.91 9.88 13.45
N VAL A 273 -2.53 9.02 12.50
CA VAL A 273 -2.03 7.67 12.82
C VAL A 273 -0.76 7.73 13.67
N ARG A 274 0.20 8.59 13.35
CA ARG A 274 1.40 8.79 14.19
C ARG A 274 1.05 9.22 15.61
N LYS A 275 0.06 10.12 15.77
CA LYS A 275 -0.47 10.49 17.09
C LYS A 275 -1.06 9.29 17.82
N LEU A 276 -1.81 8.42 17.13
CA LEU A 276 -2.38 7.20 17.72
C LEU A 276 -1.30 6.21 18.14
N ILE A 277 -0.31 5.95 17.28
CA ILE A 277 0.83 5.07 17.57
C ILE A 277 1.56 5.54 18.83
N LEU A 278 1.90 6.82 18.92
CA LEU A 278 2.61 7.38 20.07
C LEU A 278 1.74 7.39 21.34
N THR A 279 0.49 7.82 21.23
CA THR A 279 -0.39 8.00 22.39
C THR A 279 -0.79 6.66 23.00
N TYR A 280 -1.11 5.68 22.16
CA TYR A 280 -1.57 4.37 22.60
C TYR A 280 -0.50 3.28 22.51
N THR A 281 0.74 3.62 22.15
CA THR A 281 1.85 2.65 22.03
C THR A 281 1.47 1.46 21.15
N LEU A 282 0.89 1.73 19.97
CA LEU A 282 0.41 0.67 19.07
C LEU A 282 1.59 -0.14 18.54
N GLU A 283 1.40 -1.46 18.45
CA GLU A 283 2.42 -2.37 17.95
C GLU A 283 2.47 -2.40 16.41
N PRO A 284 3.63 -2.69 15.80
CA PRO A 284 3.73 -2.93 14.36
C PRO A 284 2.97 -4.19 13.94
N ALA A 285 1.93 -4.04 13.13
CA ALA A 285 1.13 -5.16 12.63
C ALA A 285 1.87 -5.91 11.51
N GLY A 286 1.97 -7.24 11.62
CA GLY A 286 2.62 -8.05 10.59
C GLY A 286 4.12 -7.79 10.47
N SER A 287 4.79 -7.39 11.56
CA SER A 287 6.19 -6.98 11.57
C SER A 287 7.10 -7.98 10.85
N HIS A 288 7.85 -7.50 9.85
CA HIS A 288 8.98 -8.23 9.27
C HIS A 288 10.25 -8.10 10.13
N GLY A 289 10.11 -7.56 11.35
CA GLY A 289 11.21 -7.06 12.15
C GLY A 289 11.98 -5.98 11.40
N VAL A 290 13.30 -6.01 11.55
CA VAL A 290 14.24 -5.07 10.92
C VAL A 290 14.31 -5.21 9.39
N TRP A 291 13.67 -6.24 8.81
CA TRP A 291 13.61 -6.51 7.37
C TRP A 291 12.36 -5.92 6.69
N GLY A 292 11.58 -5.11 7.39
CA GLY A 292 10.54 -4.28 6.79
C GLY A 292 11.12 -2.97 6.23
N LEU A 293 10.38 -2.31 5.33
CA LEU A 293 10.72 -0.94 4.91
C LEU A 293 10.63 0.03 6.11
N ASP A 294 9.55 -0.12 6.87
CA ASP A 294 9.16 0.66 8.04
C ASP A 294 8.27 -0.23 8.91
N ASP A 295 8.11 0.11 10.19
CA ASP A 295 7.28 -0.65 11.11
C ASP A 295 5.78 -0.57 10.78
N HIS A 296 5.33 0.58 10.26
CA HIS A 296 3.91 0.92 10.16
C HIS A 296 3.48 1.31 8.74
N PHE A 297 4.33 2.01 7.99
CA PHE A 297 3.90 2.76 6.79
C PHE A 297 4.60 2.32 5.50
N PHE A 298 3.91 2.49 4.37
CA PHE A 298 4.49 2.31 3.04
C PHE A 298 4.16 3.47 2.10
N LEU A 299 2.91 3.97 2.12
CA LEU A 299 2.47 5.05 1.23
C LEU A 299 3.30 6.34 1.29
N PRO A 300 3.75 6.87 2.45
CA PRO A 300 4.56 8.09 2.47
C PRO A 300 5.88 7.95 1.71
N TYR A 301 6.45 6.75 1.64
CA TYR A 301 7.67 6.49 0.87
C TYR A 301 7.40 6.48 -0.64
N ILE A 302 6.25 5.96 -1.07
CA ILE A 302 5.83 6.04 -2.49
C ILE A 302 5.56 7.50 -2.86
N LEU A 303 4.62 8.15 -2.17
CA LEU A 303 4.16 9.50 -2.52
C LEU A 303 5.27 10.54 -2.32
N GLY A 304 6.07 10.41 -1.26
CA GLY A 304 7.18 11.31 -0.96
C GLY A 304 8.35 11.18 -1.92
N SER A 305 8.65 9.97 -2.43
CA SER A 305 9.66 9.83 -3.48
C SER A 305 9.17 10.41 -4.81
N ALA A 306 7.87 10.32 -5.11
CA ALA A 306 7.28 10.97 -6.28
C ALA A 306 7.38 12.50 -6.24
N GLN A 307 7.24 13.14 -5.07
CA GLN A 307 7.43 14.59 -4.92
C GLN A 307 8.82 15.09 -5.36
N LEU A 308 9.83 14.20 -5.42
CA LEU A 308 11.23 14.54 -5.67
C LEU A 308 11.76 14.07 -7.04
N THR A 309 10.92 13.40 -7.84
CA THR A 309 11.32 12.93 -9.18
C THR A 309 11.55 14.09 -10.14
N ARG A 310 12.16 13.82 -11.30
CA ARG A 310 12.29 14.86 -12.32
C ARG A 310 10.91 15.37 -12.78
N PRO A 311 10.81 16.63 -13.26
CA PRO A 311 9.54 17.18 -13.72
C PRO A 311 9.06 16.49 -14.99
N ILE A 312 7.73 16.32 -15.11
CA ILE A 312 7.05 15.70 -16.25
C ILE A 312 6.09 16.68 -16.95
N ASP A 313 5.81 16.41 -18.21
CA ASP A 313 4.70 17.03 -18.96
C ASP A 313 3.36 16.30 -18.69
N GLU A 314 2.24 16.89 -19.12
CA GLU A 314 0.87 16.44 -18.82
C GLU A 314 0.56 15.01 -19.28
N ASN A 315 1.12 14.52 -20.39
CA ASN A 315 0.86 13.16 -20.89
C ASN A 315 2.01 12.18 -20.61
N GLU A 316 3.05 12.63 -19.90
CA GLU A 316 4.23 11.80 -19.67
C GLU A 316 3.98 10.82 -18.49
N PRO A 317 4.41 9.55 -18.60
CA PRO A 317 4.32 8.59 -17.50
C PRO A 317 5.26 8.98 -16.34
N MET A 318 5.15 8.24 -15.23
CA MET A 318 6.08 8.42 -14.11
C MET A 318 7.55 8.27 -14.56
N PRO A 319 8.45 9.16 -14.12
CA PRO A 319 9.87 9.03 -14.43
C PRO A 319 10.45 7.72 -13.90
N LEU A 320 11.24 7.05 -14.73
CA LEU A 320 11.95 5.84 -14.30
C LEU A 320 13.19 6.16 -13.45
N GLU A 321 13.78 7.34 -13.66
CA GLU A 321 15.03 7.80 -13.06
C GLU A 321 15.04 9.35 -13.00
N GLY A 322 16.01 9.90 -12.26
CA GLY A 322 16.25 11.32 -12.12
C GLY A 322 15.49 11.97 -10.96
N SER A 323 15.90 13.19 -10.64
CA SER A 323 15.35 14.02 -9.57
C SER A 323 15.10 15.44 -10.09
N MET A 324 14.18 16.18 -9.46
CA MET A 324 14.01 17.60 -9.79
C MET A 324 15.24 18.44 -9.39
N PRO A 325 15.50 19.57 -10.07
CA PRO A 325 16.56 20.49 -9.65
C PRO A 325 16.40 20.92 -8.19
N GLY A 326 17.47 20.83 -7.41
CA GLY A 326 17.46 21.19 -5.99
C GLY A 326 16.84 20.14 -5.05
N ALA A 327 16.42 18.98 -5.55
CA ALA A 327 15.99 17.88 -4.70
C ALA A 327 17.14 17.44 -3.76
N PRO A 328 16.84 17.04 -2.51
CA PRO A 328 17.82 16.40 -1.64
C PRO A 328 18.35 15.13 -2.28
N LYS A 329 19.56 14.70 -1.90
CA LYS A 329 20.10 13.42 -2.36
C LYS A 329 19.42 12.29 -1.59
N PRO A 330 19.27 11.08 -2.18
CA PRO A 330 18.81 9.91 -1.43
C PRO A 330 19.61 9.65 -0.15
N ALA A 331 20.94 9.82 -0.20
CA ALA A 331 21.82 9.71 0.95
C ALA A 331 21.61 10.77 2.06
N ASP A 332 20.72 11.76 1.85
CA ASP A 332 20.39 12.73 2.89
C ASP A 332 19.38 12.18 3.90
N ILE A 333 18.66 11.09 3.61
CA ILE A 333 17.70 10.49 4.56
C ILE A 333 18.37 9.94 5.82
N ILE A 334 19.67 9.62 5.76
CA ILE A 334 20.43 9.11 6.91
C ILE A 334 21.08 10.25 7.73
N LYS A 335 20.91 11.51 7.31
CA LYS A 335 21.49 12.68 7.97
C LYS A 335 20.41 13.41 8.75
N HIS A 336 20.53 13.39 10.07
CA HIS A 336 19.53 13.98 10.98
C HIS A 336 19.17 15.43 10.59
N ASP A 337 20.15 16.31 10.40
CA ASP A 337 19.90 17.72 10.04
C ASP A 337 19.19 17.92 8.70
N ALA A 338 19.43 17.02 7.74
CA ALA A 338 18.73 17.07 6.47
C ALA A 338 17.29 16.58 6.65
N VAL A 339 17.08 15.51 7.41
CA VAL A 339 15.74 15.00 7.72
C VAL A 339 14.90 16.07 8.41
N GLU A 340 15.43 16.73 9.43
CA GLU A 340 14.73 17.82 10.12
C GLU A 340 14.38 18.99 9.19
N ARG A 341 15.24 19.30 8.22
CA ARG A 341 14.96 20.36 7.23
C ARG A 341 13.84 19.98 6.24
N TYR A 342 13.77 18.72 5.83
CA TYR A 342 12.89 18.28 4.74
C TYR A 342 11.59 17.62 5.23
N ARG A 343 11.50 17.19 6.49
CA ARG A 343 10.34 16.46 7.04
C ARG A 343 9.04 17.25 7.02
N GLU A 344 9.11 18.58 7.01
CA GLU A 344 7.92 19.46 6.92
C GLU A 344 7.43 19.69 5.48
N VAL A 345 8.25 19.36 4.47
CA VAL A 345 7.96 19.68 3.06
C VAL A 345 7.89 18.44 2.16
N ASN A 346 8.22 17.25 2.66
CA ASN A 346 8.22 16.00 1.89
C ASN A 346 7.77 14.80 2.72
N MET A 347 6.87 13.97 2.17
CA MET A 347 6.31 12.81 2.90
C MET A 347 7.34 11.73 3.24
N TYR A 348 8.35 11.52 2.37
CA TYR A 348 9.39 10.52 2.60
C TYR A 348 10.23 10.92 3.81
N PHE A 349 10.71 12.17 3.81
CA PHE A 349 11.46 12.73 4.94
C PHE A 349 10.59 12.87 6.19
N SER A 350 9.28 13.13 6.05
CA SER A 350 8.33 13.09 7.17
C SER A 350 8.28 11.72 7.83
N ALA A 351 8.21 10.64 7.05
CA ALA A 351 8.23 9.26 7.56
C ALA A 351 9.58 8.91 8.22
N VAL A 352 10.70 9.26 7.59
CA VAL A 352 12.04 9.07 8.17
C VAL A 352 12.22 9.87 9.47
N GLY A 353 11.70 11.11 9.52
CA GLY A 353 11.71 11.92 10.75
C GLY A 353 10.97 11.22 11.89
N PHE A 354 9.81 10.62 11.60
CA PHE A 354 9.10 9.82 12.60
C PHE A 354 9.89 8.59 13.07
N ILE A 355 10.63 7.91 12.18
CA ILE A 355 11.56 6.85 12.60
C ILE A 355 12.58 7.38 13.61
N ASN A 356 13.19 8.54 13.34
CA ASN A 356 14.19 9.13 14.24
C ASN A 356 13.60 9.54 15.60
N ASP A 357 12.33 9.93 15.62
CA ASP A 357 11.63 10.27 16.86
C ASP A 357 11.48 9.02 17.75
N VAL A 358 11.09 7.88 17.17
CA VAL A 358 10.72 6.65 17.90
C VAL A 358 11.86 5.66 18.11
N LYS A 359 12.78 5.52 17.15
CA LYS A 359 13.92 4.60 17.21
C LYS A 359 15.19 5.35 17.62
N LYS A 360 16.07 4.65 18.32
CA LYS A 360 17.38 5.17 18.75
C LYS A 360 18.48 4.23 18.27
N GLY A 361 19.69 4.78 18.14
CA GLY A 361 20.84 4.08 17.61
C GLY A 361 21.13 4.45 16.14
N PRO A 362 22.16 3.83 15.55
CA PRO A 362 22.51 4.07 14.15
C PRO A 362 21.40 3.64 13.19
N PHE A 363 21.12 4.48 12.18
CA PHE A 363 20.03 4.25 11.24
C PHE A 363 20.10 2.90 10.51
N TRP A 364 21.30 2.45 10.17
CA TRP A 364 21.53 1.17 9.48
C TRP A 364 21.22 -0.06 10.35
N GLU A 365 21.21 0.07 11.68
CA GLU A 365 20.90 -1.05 12.58
C GLU A 365 19.39 -1.31 12.67
N HIS A 366 18.59 -0.24 12.68
CA HIS A 366 17.14 -0.34 12.90
C HIS A 366 16.31 -0.18 11.61
N SER A 367 16.91 0.32 10.54
CA SER A 367 16.28 0.59 9.24
C SER A 367 17.21 0.25 8.05
N PRO A 368 17.75 -0.98 7.95
CA PRO A 368 18.73 -1.34 6.93
C PRO A 368 18.19 -1.26 5.49
N ILE A 369 16.90 -1.54 5.26
CA ILE A 369 16.33 -1.42 3.90
C ILE A 369 16.33 0.03 3.42
N LEU A 370 15.89 0.96 4.26
CA LEU A 370 15.95 2.39 3.95
C LEU A 370 17.40 2.86 3.81
N PHE A 371 18.31 2.34 4.64
CA PHE A 371 19.74 2.62 4.52
C PHE A 371 20.30 2.18 3.15
N ASP A 372 19.97 0.98 2.69
CA ASP A 372 20.36 0.48 1.38
C ASP A 372 19.76 1.33 0.24
N ILE A 373 18.48 1.71 0.34
CA ILE A 373 17.81 2.60 -0.63
C ILE A 373 18.50 3.97 -0.70
N SER A 374 19.02 4.48 0.42
CA SER A 374 19.75 5.75 0.45
C SER A 374 21.00 5.75 -0.44
N GLY A 375 21.54 4.58 -0.77
CA GLY A 375 22.70 4.39 -1.64
C GLY A 375 22.41 4.49 -3.15
N ILE A 376 21.13 4.60 -3.55
CA ILE A 376 20.74 4.62 -4.97
C ILE A 376 21.10 5.95 -5.63
N LYS A 377 21.81 5.88 -6.76
CA LYS A 377 22.39 7.05 -7.44
C LYS A 377 21.56 7.58 -8.61
N ASP A 378 20.67 6.76 -9.16
CA ASP A 378 19.82 7.11 -10.31
C ASP A 378 18.73 8.14 -9.97
N GLY A 379 18.67 8.61 -8.73
CA GLY A 379 17.73 9.62 -8.27
C GLY A 379 16.38 9.09 -7.83
N TRP A 380 15.48 10.01 -7.48
CA TRP A 380 14.20 9.68 -6.83
C TRP A 380 13.21 8.96 -7.75
N GLY A 381 13.32 9.11 -9.07
CA GLY A 381 12.52 8.33 -10.03
C GLY A 381 12.75 6.82 -9.89
N LYS A 382 14.02 6.41 -9.72
CA LYS A 382 14.39 4.99 -9.53
C LYS A 382 13.88 4.47 -8.19
N ILE A 383 14.00 5.28 -7.14
CA ILE A 383 13.49 4.97 -5.81
C ILE A 383 11.97 4.80 -5.86
N ASN A 384 11.23 5.74 -6.46
CA ASN A 384 9.77 5.66 -6.56
C ASN A 384 9.31 4.40 -7.29
N LYS A 385 9.92 4.09 -8.44
CA LYS A 385 9.69 2.84 -9.17
C LYS A 385 9.94 1.60 -8.30
N GLY A 386 11.02 1.62 -7.53
CA GLY A 386 11.36 0.56 -6.57
C GLY A 386 10.33 0.42 -5.45
N MET A 387 9.88 1.54 -4.88
CA MET A 387 8.83 1.57 -3.85
C MET A 387 7.52 0.97 -4.36
N ILE A 388 7.08 1.33 -5.56
CA ILE A 388 5.86 0.76 -6.16
C ILE A 388 5.98 -0.76 -6.32
N LYS A 389 7.11 -1.25 -6.84
CA LYS A 389 7.35 -2.71 -6.98
C LYS A 389 7.39 -3.42 -5.64
N MET A 390 8.00 -2.80 -4.64
CA MET A 390 8.09 -3.37 -3.30
C MET A 390 6.73 -3.36 -2.59
N PHE A 391 5.88 -2.36 -2.81
CA PHE A 391 4.50 -2.34 -2.33
C PHE A 391 3.68 -3.49 -2.90
N ASP A 392 3.80 -3.71 -4.21
CA ASP A 392 3.13 -4.82 -4.89
C ASP A 392 3.53 -6.18 -4.28
N ALA A 393 4.83 -6.39 -4.02
CA ALA A 393 5.33 -7.65 -3.48
C ALA A 393 5.10 -7.84 -1.97
N GLU A 394 5.35 -6.81 -1.16
CA GLU A 394 5.38 -6.93 0.32
C GLU A 394 4.10 -6.45 1.00
N VAL A 395 3.21 -5.76 0.29
CA VAL A 395 1.88 -5.41 0.78
C VAL A 395 0.83 -6.24 0.04
N LEU A 396 0.62 -6.00 -1.26
CA LEU A 396 -0.47 -6.66 -2.00
C LEU A 396 -0.26 -8.18 -2.18
N GLY A 397 0.99 -8.60 -2.39
CA GLY A 397 1.38 -10.00 -2.54
C GLY A 397 1.58 -10.78 -1.23
N LYS A 398 1.32 -10.15 -0.07
CA LYS A 398 1.70 -10.70 1.24
C LYS A 398 0.47 -11.11 2.06
N PHE A 399 0.22 -12.42 2.16
CA PHE A 399 -0.96 -12.96 2.85
C PHE A 399 -1.22 -12.35 4.25
N PRO A 400 -0.26 -12.32 5.20
CA PRO A 400 -0.50 -11.74 6.52
C PRO A 400 -0.98 -10.30 6.52
N VAL A 401 -0.64 -9.53 5.47
CA VAL A 401 -1.00 -8.12 5.31
C VAL A 401 -2.41 -7.99 4.70
N VAL A 402 -2.70 -8.70 3.61
CA VAL A 402 -3.98 -8.57 2.88
C VAL A 402 -5.11 -9.46 3.37
N GLN A 403 -4.86 -10.43 4.26
CA GLN A 403 -5.89 -11.34 4.79
C GLN A 403 -7.08 -10.63 5.46
N HIS A 404 -6.90 -9.39 5.91
CA HIS A 404 -7.94 -8.59 6.56
C HIS A 404 -8.61 -7.59 5.61
N PHE A 405 -8.17 -7.50 4.35
CA PHE A 405 -8.79 -6.64 3.36
C PHE A 405 -10.17 -7.20 2.97
N PRO A 406 -11.27 -6.46 3.21
CA PRO A 406 -12.60 -6.93 2.87
C PRO A 406 -12.94 -6.60 1.41
N PHE A 407 -13.82 -7.38 0.78
CA PHE A 407 -14.23 -7.20 -0.60
C PHE A 407 -15.74 -6.98 -0.69
N GLY A 408 -16.14 -5.92 -1.39
CA GLY A 408 -17.53 -5.57 -1.64
C GLY A 408 -17.80 -5.38 -3.13
N SER A 409 -18.70 -4.47 -3.47
CA SER A 409 -19.06 -4.13 -4.86
C SER A 409 -18.15 -3.05 -5.47
N LEU A 410 -17.49 -2.24 -4.65
CA LEU A 410 -16.57 -1.18 -5.09
C LEU A 410 -15.14 -1.69 -5.27
N PHE A 411 -14.76 -2.76 -4.58
CA PHE A 411 -13.52 -3.49 -4.83
C PHE A 411 -13.86 -4.97 -4.90
N GLU A 412 -14.07 -5.43 -6.13
CA GLU A 412 -14.68 -6.72 -6.42
C GLU A 412 -13.67 -7.87 -6.35
N TRP A 413 -14.10 -8.97 -5.72
CA TRP A 413 -13.41 -10.26 -5.78
C TRP A 413 -13.83 -11.05 -7.04
N GLU A 414 -13.58 -10.45 -8.20
CA GLU A 414 -13.86 -11.04 -9.50
C GLU A 414 -12.61 -10.99 -10.37
N LEU A 415 -12.44 -11.95 -11.27
CA LEU A 415 -11.31 -11.96 -12.19
C LEU A 415 -11.33 -10.69 -13.05
N ASP A 416 -10.20 -10.00 -13.14
CA ASP A 416 -10.02 -8.92 -14.11
C ASP A 416 -9.74 -9.57 -15.48
N PRO A 417 -10.60 -9.36 -16.51
CA PRO A 417 -10.34 -9.90 -17.85
C PRO A 417 -8.98 -9.46 -18.42
N ALA A 418 -8.48 -8.29 -18.01
CA ALA A 418 -7.17 -7.79 -18.43
C ALA A 418 -5.98 -8.46 -17.70
N ALA A 419 -6.25 -9.33 -16.71
CA ALA A 419 -5.22 -10.06 -15.96
C ALA A 419 -4.93 -11.46 -16.52
N GLU A 420 -5.75 -12.00 -17.42
CA GLU A 420 -5.53 -13.32 -18.03
C GLU A 420 -4.21 -13.39 -18.83
N ASP A 421 -3.75 -12.26 -19.38
CA ASP A 421 -2.50 -12.15 -20.14
C ASP A 421 -1.24 -11.90 -19.28
N LYS A 422 -1.37 -11.71 -17.95
CA LYS A 422 -0.24 -11.40 -17.07
C LYS A 422 0.25 -12.64 -16.33
N HIS A 423 1.42 -13.15 -16.72
CA HIS A 423 2.17 -14.12 -15.91
C HIS A 423 2.56 -13.48 -14.57
N VAL A 424 1.82 -13.81 -13.50
CA VAL A 424 2.19 -13.44 -12.13
C VAL A 424 3.38 -14.31 -11.72
N GLU A 425 4.58 -13.72 -11.66
CA GLU A 425 5.75 -14.38 -11.07
C GLU A 425 5.48 -14.63 -9.59
N ARG A 426 5.57 -15.89 -9.17
CA ARG A 426 5.34 -16.31 -7.78
C ARG A 426 6.41 -15.72 -6.88
N SER A 427 6.01 -14.96 -5.86
CA SER A 427 6.94 -14.56 -4.79
C SER A 427 7.49 -15.81 -4.09
N VAL A 428 8.82 -15.89 -3.97
CA VAL A 428 9.58 -17.01 -3.38
C VAL A 428 9.17 -17.32 -1.92
N HIS A 429 8.46 -16.40 -1.26
CA HIS A 429 8.00 -16.56 0.13
C HIS A 429 6.81 -17.50 0.31
N LEU A 430 6.05 -17.85 -0.74
CA LEU A 430 4.93 -18.79 -0.62
C LEU A 430 5.39 -20.26 -0.57
N ALA A 431 6.64 -20.55 -0.93
CA ALA A 431 7.16 -21.92 -1.00
C ALA A 431 7.50 -22.55 0.37
N ASN A 432 7.59 -21.75 1.43
CA ASN A 432 8.06 -22.20 2.75
C ASN A 432 6.98 -22.24 3.84
N GLN A 433 5.69 -22.16 3.50
CA GLN A 433 4.63 -22.44 4.48
C GLN A 433 4.33 -23.95 4.51
N PRO A 434 4.34 -24.59 5.70
CA PRO A 434 4.01 -26.01 5.79
C PRO A 434 2.53 -26.22 5.44
N PRO A 435 2.20 -27.16 4.52
CA PRO A 435 0.82 -27.51 4.25
C PRO A 435 0.20 -28.22 5.44
N THR A 436 -0.90 -27.69 5.97
CA THR A 436 -1.78 -28.41 6.90
C THR A 436 -2.53 -29.49 6.13
N THR A 437 -2.12 -30.76 6.30
CA THR A 437 -2.80 -31.90 5.69
C THR A 437 -4.12 -32.20 6.40
N THR A 438 -5.23 -31.70 5.85
CA THR A 438 -6.56 -32.28 6.09
C THR A 438 -6.80 -33.41 5.10
N THR A 439 -6.65 -34.65 5.56
CA THR A 439 -7.05 -35.86 4.82
C THR A 439 -8.58 -35.93 4.72
N THR A 440 -9.12 -35.73 3.53
CA THR A 440 -10.44 -36.22 3.12
C THR A 440 -10.25 -37.22 1.99
N ALA A 441 -10.43 -38.50 2.30
CA ALA A 441 -10.48 -39.58 1.31
C ALA A 441 -11.92 -39.75 0.82
N SER A 442 -12.11 -39.87 -0.50
CA SER A 442 -13.29 -40.46 -1.13
C SER A 442 -12.86 -41.30 -2.35
N PRO A 443 -13.60 -42.38 -2.69
CA PRO A 443 -13.04 -43.55 -3.38
C PRO A 443 -13.48 -43.66 -4.84
N THR A 444 -12.62 -44.16 -5.73
CA THR A 444 -13.05 -44.76 -7.01
C THR A 444 -12.13 -45.92 -7.41
N ALA A 445 -12.79 -46.96 -7.92
CA ALA A 445 -12.32 -48.34 -8.10
C ALA A 445 -11.30 -48.56 -9.23
N ALA A 446 -10.44 -49.56 -9.04
CA ALA A 446 -9.65 -50.21 -10.10
C ALA A 446 -9.78 -51.74 -9.98
N PRO A 447 -9.70 -52.50 -11.10
CA PRO A 447 -9.95 -53.93 -11.12
C PRO A 447 -8.73 -54.78 -10.71
N SER A 448 -9.04 -55.99 -10.28
CA SER A 448 -8.24 -57.01 -9.61
C SER A 448 -7.27 -57.82 -10.48
N ILE A 449 -6.09 -58.16 -9.95
CA ILE A 449 -5.33 -59.40 -10.24
C ILE A 449 -4.61 -59.92 -8.97
N GLY A 450 -4.98 -61.12 -8.49
CA GLY A 450 -4.10 -62.21 -8.01
C GLY A 450 -3.27 -62.15 -6.69
N ILE A 451 -3.85 -62.62 -5.56
CA ILE A 451 -3.45 -63.72 -4.60
C ILE A 451 -1.95 -63.94 -4.21
N PRO A 452 -1.53 -64.44 -2.99
CA PRO A 452 -2.23 -64.72 -1.70
C PRO A 452 -1.57 -64.20 -0.38
N SER A 453 -2.43 -64.02 0.63
CA SER A 453 -2.35 -64.51 2.04
C SER A 453 -1.20 -64.14 2.99
N THR A 454 -1.53 -63.50 4.13
CA THR A 454 -1.39 -64.12 5.47
C THR A 454 -2.10 -63.31 6.58
N GLN A 455 -3.12 -63.95 7.16
CA GLN A 455 -3.62 -63.96 8.55
C GLN A 455 -3.70 -62.70 9.45
N VAL A 456 -4.94 -62.45 9.92
CA VAL A 456 -5.41 -61.75 11.13
C VAL A 456 -5.21 -62.64 12.39
N PRO A 457 -5.29 -62.18 13.67
CA PRO A 457 -6.51 -61.63 14.34
C PRO A 457 -6.25 -60.42 15.28
N SER A 458 -7.12 -59.41 15.38
CA SER A 458 -8.41 -59.29 16.10
C SER A 458 -8.31 -59.08 17.63
N ALA A 459 -9.06 -58.06 18.10
CA ALA A 459 -9.61 -57.75 19.44
C ALA A 459 -9.22 -56.32 19.88
N GLY A 460 -10.09 -55.45 20.38
CA GLY A 460 -11.49 -55.56 20.76
C GLY A 460 -11.93 -54.19 21.32
N THR A 461 -13.19 -53.85 21.10
CA THR A 461 -13.91 -52.64 21.52
C THR A 461 -14.01 -52.46 23.04
N ALA A 462 -13.88 -51.22 23.54
CA ALA A 462 -14.65 -50.74 24.70
C ALA A 462 -14.58 -49.20 24.88
N ARG A 463 -15.73 -48.61 25.22
CA ARG A 463 -15.98 -47.22 25.70
C ARG A 463 -17.06 -47.36 26.80
N PRO A 464 -17.43 -46.32 27.58
CA PRO A 464 -16.76 -45.42 28.56
C PRO A 464 -17.20 -45.74 30.02
N PRO A 465 -16.93 -44.91 31.08
CA PRO A 465 -17.82 -43.77 31.45
C PRO A 465 -17.10 -42.55 32.15
N PRO A 466 -17.80 -41.43 32.46
CA PRO A 466 -17.33 -40.31 33.32
C PRO A 466 -18.03 -40.34 34.71
N PRO A 467 -18.04 -39.29 35.59
CA PRO A 467 -17.15 -38.13 35.84
C PRO A 467 -16.66 -38.04 37.32
N GLY A 468 -15.78 -37.09 37.67
CA GLY A 468 -15.47 -36.77 39.08
C GLY A 468 -14.56 -35.54 39.28
N ALA A 469 -14.99 -34.62 40.16
CA ALA A 469 -14.39 -33.33 40.47
C ALA A 469 -13.09 -33.41 41.30
N GLY A 470 -12.21 -32.41 41.17
CA GLY A 470 -11.05 -32.22 42.07
C GLY A 470 -10.18 -31.03 41.68
N ALA A 471 -9.88 -30.20 42.68
CA ALA A 471 -9.22 -28.91 42.59
C ALA A 471 -7.71 -28.97 42.27
N GLY A 472 -7.17 -27.83 41.80
CA GLY A 472 -5.81 -27.39 42.14
C GLY A 472 -4.81 -27.28 40.98
N GLY A 473 -4.18 -26.10 40.89
CA GLY A 473 -2.75 -25.98 40.56
C GLY A 473 -2.37 -25.86 39.08
N VAL A 474 -2.09 -24.62 38.68
CA VAL A 474 -1.37 -24.27 37.44
C VAL A 474 0.03 -24.90 37.47
N VAL A 475 0.35 -25.76 36.50
CA VAL A 475 1.71 -26.26 36.24
C VAL A 475 2.16 -25.72 34.89
N GLY A 476 3.18 -24.85 34.91
CA GLY A 476 3.86 -24.34 33.73
C GLY A 476 4.86 -25.35 33.18
N THR A 477 4.79 -25.59 31.88
CA THR A 477 5.74 -26.45 31.15
C THR A 477 6.98 -25.65 30.79
N ARG A 478 8.10 -25.91 31.48
CA ARG A 478 9.43 -25.37 31.19
C ARG A 478 10.18 -26.35 30.27
N ALA A 479 10.85 -25.81 29.26
CA ALA A 479 11.54 -26.56 28.20
C ALA A 479 12.80 -27.31 28.69
N PRO A 480 13.20 -28.41 28.00
CA PRO A 480 14.20 -29.35 28.47
C PRO A 480 15.60 -29.02 27.90
N TRP A 481 16.41 -28.27 28.65
CA TRP A 481 17.88 -28.29 28.49
C TRP A 481 18.65 -27.92 29.76
N ALA A 482 18.01 -27.96 30.94
CA ALA A 482 18.67 -27.63 32.20
C ALA A 482 19.20 -28.91 32.87
N GLY A 483 20.44 -29.28 32.55
CA GLY A 483 21.23 -30.24 33.33
C GLY A 483 21.97 -29.52 34.47
N ALA A 484 21.82 -30.06 35.67
CA ALA A 484 22.27 -29.50 36.95
C ALA A 484 23.78 -29.66 37.21
N GLY A 485 24.32 -28.79 38.08
CA GLY A 485 25.62 -28.95 38.72
C GLY A 485 25.83 -27.92 39.84
N THR A 486 25.82 -28.41 41.08
CA THR A 486 25.87 -27.74 42.39
C THR A 486 27.24 -27.08 42.72
N GLY A 487 27.23 -26.02 43.55
CA GLY A 487 28.42 -25.29 44.08
C GLY A 487 29.26 -26.05 45.14
N PRO A 488 30.17 -25.43 45.95
CA PRO A 488 30.16 -24.03 46.41
C PRO A 488 31.53 -23.27 46.42
N SER A 489 31.44 -22.00 46.84
CA SER A 489 32.44 -20.93 47.03
C SER A 489 33.66 -21.24 47.92
N LEU A 490 34.87 -20.72 47.55
CA LEU A 490 35.90 -20.15 48.44
C LEU A 490 36.86 -19.21 47.63
N THR A 491 37.26 -18.08 48.23
CA THR A 491 38.38 -17.18 47.82
C THR A 491 39.56 -17.34 48.80
N PRO A 492 40.72 -16.63 48.74
CA PRO A 492 41.52 -16.00 47.65
C PRO A 492 43.04 -16.36 47.73
N ARG A 493 43.82 -16.30 46.62
CA ARG A 493 45.28 -15.97 46.69
C ARG A 493 45.89 -15.68 45.31
N GLY A 494 46.72 -14.64 45.23
CA GLY A 494 47.39 -14.17 44.01
C GLY A 494 48.69 -14.90 43.63
N GLY A 495 49.06 -14.74 42.35
CA GLY A 495 50.34 -15.11 41.72
C GLY A 495 50.40 -14.56 40.26
N PRO A 496 51.59 -14.22 39.73
CA PRO A 496 51.78 -13.39 38.52
C PRO A 496 51.62 -14.16 37.19
N PRO A 497 51.57 -13.47 36.01
CA PRO A 497 51.01 -14.04 34.79
C PRO A 497 52.02 -14.90 34.02
N ASP A 498 51.56 -16.03 33.50
CA ASP A 498 52.31 -16.87 32.56
C ASP A 498 51.89 -16.56 31.12
N THR A 499 52.87 -16.22 30.29
CA THR A 499 52.72 -15.79 28.91
C THR A 499 52.65 -16.98 27.97
N GLY A 500 51.46 -17.30 27.45
CA GLY A 500 51.27 -18.24 26.36
C GLY A 500 51.84 -17.73 25.01
N PRO A 501 52.15 -18.63 24.07
CA PRO A 501 52.89 -18.31 22.84
C PRO A 501 52.04 -17.49 21.83
N PRO A 502 52.68 -16.70 20.95
CA PRO A 502 51.98 -15.85 20.00
C PRO A 502 51.25 -16.66 18.90
N PRO A 503 50.19 -16.12 18.28
CA PRO A 503 49.42 -16.81 17.26
C PRO A 503 50.20 -16.95 15.93
N PRO A 504 49.97 -18.02 15.15
CA PRO A 504 50.70 -18.24 13.91
C PRO A 504 50.32 -17.24 12.82
N THR A 505 51.34 -16.79 12.10
CA THR A 505 51.26 -16.00 10.88
C THR A 505 50.86 -16.89 9.69
N ALA A 506 49.75 -16.52 9.04
CA ALA A 506 49.22 -17.01 7.75
C ALA A 506 48.32 -18.26 7.78
N PHE A 507 47.08 -18.08 7.29
CA PHE A 507 46.14 -19.14 6.92
C PHE A 507 46.33 -19.55 5.45
N PRO A 508 46.24 -20.85 5.09
CA PRO A 508 46.28 -21.31 3.70
C PRO A 508 45.03 -20.86 2.92
N ARG A 509 45.23 -20.35 1.69
CA ARG A 509 44.15 -20.05 0.73
C ARG A 509 43.45 -21.35 0.30
N GLY A 510 42.20 -21.52 0.75
CA GLY A 510 41.23 -22.47 0.18
C GLY A 510 40.35 -21.80 -0.88
N VAL A 511 39.99 -22.58 -1.91
CA VAL A 511 39.21 -22.19 -3.10
C VAL A 511 37.78 -21.75 -2.72
N PRO A 512 37.14 -20.76 -3.40
CA PRO A 512 35.88 -20.18 -2.96
C PRO A 512 34.69 -21.13 -3.22
N GLY A 513 34.11 -21.67 -2.14
CA GLY A 513 32.80 -22.30 -2.15
C GLY A 513 31.69 -21.23 -2.22
N ARG A 514 30.68 -21.45 -3.05
CA ARG A 514 29.54 -20.55 -3.31
C ARG A 514 28.76 -20.23 -2.02
N ALA A 515 29.03 -19.07 -1.40
CA ALA A 515 28.21 -18.45 -0.37
C ALA A 515 27.35 -17.28 -0.90
N ASN A 516 27.05 -17.25 -2.21
CA ASN A 516 26.36 -16.12 -2.85
C ASN A 516 24.83 -16.13 -2.68
N ASN A 517 24.26 -17.15 -2.03
CA ASN A 517 22.81 -17.31 -1.87
C ASN A 517 22.27 -16.89 -0.49
N GLN A 518 23.12 -16.58 0.49
CA GLN A 518 22.69 -16.18 1.83
C GLN A 518 22.72 -14.66 2.06
N PHE A 519 23.46 -13.92 1.25
CA PHE A 519 23.53 -12.44 1.28
C PHE A 519 22.61 -11.75 0.27
N SER A 520 21.82 -12.50 -0.50
CA SER A 520 20.93 -11.98 -1.53
C SER A 520 19.54 -11.58 -1.00
N VAL A 521 19.23 -11.86 0.27
CA VAL A 521 17.92 -11.60 0.90
C VAL A 521 17.84 -10.22 1.56
N THR A 522 18.98 -9.53 1.76
CA THR A 522 19.04 -8.27 2.51
C THR A 522 19.02 -7.00 1.65
N LYS A 523 19.12 -7.13 0.32
CA LYS A 523 19.08 -5.99 -0.59
C LYS A 523 17.69 -5.85 -1.18
N ALA A 524 17.18 -4.62 -1.26
CA ALA A 524 16.03 -4.31 -2.09
C ALA A 524 16.29 -4.91 -3.51
N PRO A 525 15.47 -5.86 -4.01
CA PRO A 525 15.82 -6.66 -5.19
C PRO A 525 16.12 -5.84 -6.45
N TRP A 526 15.62 -4.60 -6.49
CA TRP A 526 15.74 -3.62 -7.56
C TRP A 526 16.89 -2.61 -7.36
N ALA A 527 17.62 -2.68 -6.24
CA ALA A 527 18.76 -1.81 -5.93
C ALA A 527 20.11 -2.38 -6.43
N LYS A 528 20.09 -3.31 -7.39
CA LYS A 528 21.31 -3.80 -8.05
C LYS A 528 21.62 -2.92 -9.27
N ASP A 529 22.72 -2.20 -9.14
CA ASP A 529 23.49 -1.39 -10.11
C ASP A 529 22.70 -0.42 -11.00
#